data_AF-A0A2V7UYS4-F1
#
_entry.id   AF-A0A2V7UYS4-F1
#
_cell.length_a   1.000
_cell.length_b   1.000
_cell.length_c   1.000
_cell.angle_alpha   90.00
_cell.angle_beta   90.00
_cell.angle_gamma   90.00
#
_symmetry.space_group_name_H-M   'P 1'
#
loop_
_entity.id
_entity.type
_entity.pdbx_description
1 polymer ?
#
loop_
_entity_poly.entity_id
_entity_poly.type
_entity_poly.pdbx_seq_one_letter_code
_entity_poly.pdbx_strand_id
1 'polypeptide(L)'
;ALRRPALELLGLAGLPPGPPGRGLVQRATARAADPAQDPATRADAIDVLALAGADQQSALLQRLVDPQEPEPVQVAAVKALARSRGEPVGAFLLGRWRSFTPAVRNEAAEAMVNDPDRTRLLLGALKDGSVPAWTLDFWHKRDLLMNKDAAVRTEAHALLEEKAGAREQVLKRYEAALDRPADAAHGEQVFRAVCAKCHRFRGAGADVGPDLGTVTNRPASLLLKDVLLPSLSIAQGYEAYVVERVSGETEQGVLAGQTPTTIVLHREGGQEVAVPRADVRRMYVSQLSAMPADLEQQVSEQDMADLLQFLTRAR
;
A
#
# COMPACT_ATOMS: atom_id res chain seq x y z
N ALA A 1 -13.18 20.99 8.01
CA ALA A 1 -12.85 21.42 6.63
C ALA A 1 -11.44 22.00 6.52
N LEU A 2 -11.02 22.95 7.38
CA LEU A 2 -9.75 23.68 7.21
C LEU A 2 -8.47 22.98 7.73
N ARG A 3 -8.58 21.85 8.45
CA ARG A 3 -7.45 21.23 9.17
C ARG A 3 -6.36 20.70 8.23
N ARG A 4 -6.74 19.92 7.22
CA ARG A 4 -5.82 19.26 6.29
C ARG A 4 -5.08 20.24 5.35
N PRO A 5 -5.76 21.24 4.73
CA PRO A 5 -5.06 22.27 3.97
C PRO A 5 -4.10 23.12 4.81
N ALA A 6 -4.42 23.34 6.10
CA ALA A 6 -3.52 24.07 6.99
C ALA A 6 -2.25 23.26 7.32
N LEU A 7 -2.36 21.94 7.49
CA LEU A 7 -1.22 21.05 7.67
C LEU A 7 -0.34 20.97 6.41
N GLU A 8 -0.94 20.88 5.23
CA GLU A 8 -0.22 20.91 3.96
C GLU A 8 0.55 22.23 3.78
N LEU A 9 -0.10 23.36 4.07
CA LEU A 9 0.54 24.67 4.02
C LEU A 9 1.69 24.80 5.02
N LEU A 10 1.53 24.27 6.25
CA LEU A 10 2.62 24.20 7.24
C LEU A 10 3.74 23.26 6.79
N GLY A 11 3.42 22.18 6.06
CA GLY A 11 4.39 21.29 5.46
C GLY A 11 5.30 21.99 4.45
N LEU A 12 4.74 22.91 3.67
CA LEU A 12 5.46 23.69 2.67
C LEU A 12 6.17 24.91 3.27
N ALA A 13 5.54 25.62 4.21
CA ALA A 13 6.05 26.86 4.78
C ALA A 13 7.02 26.65 5.96
N GLY A 14 6.98 25.47 6.59
CA GLY A 14 7.65 25.20 7.85
C GLY A 14 6.89 25.76 9.06
N LEU A 15 7.32 25.35 10.27
CA LEU A 15 6.73 25.87 11.51
C LEU A 15 7.20 27.32 11.79
N PRO A 16 6.35 28.16 12.41
CA PRO A 16 6.74 29.52 12.78
C PRO A 16 8.00 29.54 13.66
N PRO A 17 8.99 30.40 13.40
CA PRO A 17 10.20 30.44 14.22
C PRO A 17 9.90 30.99 15.63
N GLY A 18 10.72 30.60 16.60
CA GLY A 18 10.71 31.18 17.95
C GLY A 18 9.52 30.74 18.83
N PRO A 19 9.03 31.61 19.75
CA PRO A 19 7.99 31.26 20.71
C PRO A 19 6.67 30.72 20.11
N PRO A 20 6.15 31.24 18.99
CA PRO A 20 4.91 30.74 18.40
C PRO A 20 5.01 29.27 17.94
N GLY A 21 6.12 28.89 17.29
CA GLY A 21 6.37 27.50 16.89
C GLY A 21 6.51 26.58 18.09
N ARG A 22 7.28 26.97 19.11
CA ARG A 22 7.39 26.19 20.35
C ARG A 22 6.04 25.97 21.04
N GLY A 23 5.21 27.00 21.10
CA GLY A 23 3.85 26.89 21.66
C GLY A 23 2.95 25.98 20.83
N LEU A 24 3.10 25.97 19.51
CA LEU A 24 2.38 25.05 18.64
C LEU A 24 2.80 23.59 18.89
N VAL A 25 4.10 23.33 18.99
CA VAL A 25 4.64 21.99 19.31
C VAL A 25 4.13 21.52 20.67
N GLN A 26 4.18 22.35 21.71
CA GLN A 26 3.67 21.98 23.04
C GLN A 26 2.18 21.61 23.03
N ARG A 27 1.34 22.39 22.33
CA ARG A 27 -0.09 22.08 22.19
C ARG A 27 -0.31 20.79 21.40
N ALA A 28 0.47 20.57 20.34
CA ALA A 28 0.42 19.35 19.55
C ALA A 28 0.81 18.12 20.39
N THR A 29 1.88 18.21 21.19
CA THR A 29 2.30 17.16 22.13
C THR A 29 1.19 16.83 23.13
N ALA A 30 0.60 17.84 23.77
CA ALA A 30 -0.46 17.64 24.74
C ALA A 30 -1.70 16.99 24.10
N ARG A 31 -2.09 17.43 22.91
CA ARG A 31 -3.24 16.91 22.18
C ARG A 31 -3.01 15.48 21.67
N ALA A 32 -1.84 15.18 21.12
CA ALA A 32 -1.53 13.84 20.63
C ALA A 32 -1.57 12.79 21.76
N ALA A 33 -1.11 13.17 22.95
CA ALA A 33 -1.03 12.29 24.13
C ALA A 33 -2.34 12.16 24.93
N ASP A 34 -3.37 12.96 24.63
CA ASP A 34 -4.63 12.98 25.39
C ASP A 34 -5.65 11.98 24.79
N PRO A 35 -5.93 10.84 25.45
CA PRO A 35 -6.87 9.84 24.95
C PRO A 35 -8.33 10.32 24.96
N ALA A 36 -8.64 11.44 25.63
CA ALA A 36 -9.98 12.03 25.60
C ALA A 36 -10.25 12.83 24.32
N GLN A 37 -9.22 13.15 23.53
CA GLN A 37 -9.38 13.84 22.26
C GLN A 37 -9.86 12.88 21.16
N ASP A 38 -10.61 13.44 20.21
CA ASP A 38 -11.00 12.75 18.99
C ASP A 38 -9.78 12.18 18.24
N PRO A 39 -9.79 10.91 17.80
CA PRO A 39 -8.64 10.27 17.15
C PRO A 39 -8.08 11.01 15.95
N ALA A 40 -8.93 11.58 15.09
CA ALA A 40 -8.47 12.34 13.93
C ALA A 40 -7.76 13.63 14.36
N THR A 41 -8.24 14.27 15.42
CA THR A 41 -7.61 15.45 16.02
C THR A 41 -6.25 15.15 16.66
N ARG A 42 -6.08 13.94 17.20
CA ARG A 42 -4.78 13.45 17.70
C ARG A 42 -3.82 13.14 16.55
N ALA A 43 -4.30 12.51 15.47
CA ALA A 43 -3.53 12.25 14.26
C ALA A 43 -3.01 13.56 13.62
N ASP A 44 -3.87 14.57 13.47
CA ASP A 44 -3.49 15.91 12.99
C ASP A 44 -2.38 16.53 13.87
N ALA A 45 -2.44 16.33 15.19
CA ALA A 45 -1.42 16.83 16.11
C ALA A 45 -0.08 16.11 15.93
N ILE A 46 -0.10 14.79 15.68
CA ILE A 46 1.11 14.02 15.36
C ILE A 46 1.75 14.51 14.05
N ASP A 47 0.96 14.84 13.03
CA ASP A 47 1.49 15.42 11.79
C ASP A 47 2.23 16.75 12.02
N VAL A 48 1.73 17.59 12.94
CA VAL A 48 2.46 18.81 13.38
C VAL A 48 3.78 18.46 14.07
N LEU A 49 3.79 17.44 14.93
CA LEU A 49 5.02 16.99 15.58
C LEU A 49 6.05 16.46 14.57
N ALA A 50 5.59 15.78 13.52
CA ALA A 50 6.42 15.29 12.44
C ALA A 50 7.10 16.44 11.67
N LEU A 51 6.48 17.63 11.60
CA LEU A 51 7.07 18.84 11.03
C LEU A 51 8.07 19.54 11.96
N ALA A 52 7.93 19.33 13.28
CA ALA A 52 8.80 19.92 14.29
C ALA A 52 10.13 19.17 14.48
N GLY A 53 10.23 17.96 13.93
CA GLY A 53 11.38 17.07 14.07
C GLY A 53 11.01 15.79 14.81
N ALA A 54 10.83 14.71 14.05
CA ALA A 54 10.42 13.40 14.57
C ALA A 54 11.39 12.85 15.63
N ASP A 55 12.69 13.07 15.49
CA ASP A 55 13.70 12.60 16.45
C ASP A 55 13.47 13.13 17.87
N GLN A 56 13.08 14.41 18.00
CA GLN A 56 12.82 15.03 19.30
C GLN A 56 11.57 14.45 19.98
N GLN A 57 10.64 13.90 19.18
CA GLN A 57 9.37 13.36 19.64
C GLN A 57 9.32 11.84 19.62
N SER A 58 10.43 11.17 19.30
CA SER A 58 10.49 9.73 19.02
C SER A 58 9.91 8.89 20.16
N ALA A 59 10.20 9.24 21.41
CA ALA A 59 9.65 8.52 22.57
C ALA A 59 8.11 8.63 22.68
N LEU A 60 7.52 9.78 22.37
CA LEU A 60 6.07 9.92 22.35
C LEU A 60 5.50 9.13 21.17
N LEU A 61 6.04 9.30 19.97
CA LEU A 61 5.55 8.63 18.78
C LEU A 61 5.61 7.11 18.92
N GLN A 62 6.70 6.55 19.44
CA GLN A 62 6.82 5.12 19.72
C GLN A 62 5.79 4.61 20.74
N ARG A 63 5.37 5.42 21.71
CA ARG A 63 4.28 5.03 22.63
C ARG A 63 2.91 5.03 21.97
N LEU A 64 2.70 5.90 20.98
CA LEU A 64 1.44 6.01 20.26
C LEU A 64 1.26 4.91 19.20
N VAL A 65 2.32 4.17 18.86
CA VAL A 65 2.23 2.93 18.07
C VAL A 65 1.99 1.75 19.03
N ASP A 66 0.80 1.72 19.62
CA ASP A 66 0.31 0.68 20.54
C ASP A 66 -1.11 0.22 20.13
N PRO A 67 -1.43 -1.08 20.15
CA PRO A 67 -2.76 -1.59 19.78
C PRO A 67 -3.93 -1.03 20.60
N GLN A 68 -3.68 -0.46 21.79
CA GLN A 68 -4.71 0.22 22.59
C GLN A 68 -5.07 1.60 22.05
N GLU A 69 -4.23 2.18 21.20
CA GLU A 69 -4.50 3.47 20.56
C GLU A 69 -5.40 3.29 19.33
N PRO A 70 -6.23 4.30 19.00
CA PRO A 70 -7.03 4.26 17.77
C PRO A 70 -6.16 4.15 16.51
N GLU A 71 -6.62 3.41 15.50
CA GLU A 71 -5.87 3.17 14.25
C GLU A 71 -5.34 4.45 13.58
N PRO A 72 -6.11 5.56 13.44
CA PRO A 72 -5.59 6.80 12.84
C PRO A 72 -4.39 7.40 13.60
N VAL A 73 -4.36 7.23 14.93
CA VAL A 73 -3.28 7.71 15.80
C VAL A 73 -2.02 6.86 15.57
N GLN A 74 -2.18 5.54 15.52
CA GLN A 74 -1.08 4.62 15.25
C GLN A 74 -0.46 4.87 13.86
N VAL A 75 -1.29 4.98 12.81
CA VAL A 75 -0.84 5.26 11.44
C VAL A 75 -0.07 6.59 11.37
N ALA A 76 -0.63 7.67 11.94
CA ALA A 76 0.05 8.97 11.97
C ALA A 76 1.39 8.90 12.72
N ALA A 77 1.45 8.15 13.83
CA ALA A 77 2.68 7.97 14.60
C ALA A 77 3.77 7.22 13.82
N VAL A 78 3.41 6.13 13.12
CA VAL A 78 4.36 5.41 12.24
C VAL A 78 4.86 6.33 11.13
N LYS A 79 3.96 7.05 10.46
CA LYS A 79 4.32 8.02 9.40
C LYS A 79 5.25 9.11 9.90
N ALA A 80 5.01 9.62 11.10
CA ALA A 80 5.88 10.61 11.74
C ALA A 80 7.27 10.03 12.06
N LEU A 81 7.34 8.81 12.61
CA LEU A 81 8.60 8.11 12.86
C LEU A 81 9.38 7.84 11.57
N ALA A 82 8.70 7.55 10.46
CA ALA A 82 9.33 7.27 9.17
C ALA A 82 10.16 8.45 8.62
N ARG A 83 9.89 9.68 9.07
CA ARG A 83 10.67 10.88 8.71
C ARG A 83 12.06 10.91 9.33
N SER A 84 12.26 10.21 10.44
CA SER A 84 13.57 9.97 11.02
C SER A 84 14.34 8.96 10.17
N ARG A 85 15.64 9.18 9.98
CA ARG A 85 16.50 8.26 9.20
C ARG A 85 17.08 7.15 10.06
N GLY A 86 17.38 6.02 9.42
CA GLY A 86 18.23 4.97 9.97
C GLY A 86 17.50 3.84 10.71
N GLU A 87 18.32 2.95 11.27
CA GLU A 87 17.94 1.65 11.82
C GLU A 87 17.04 1.66 13.07
N PRO A 88 17.13 2.58 14.04
CA PRO A 88 16.38 2.47 15.29
C PRO A 88 14.85 2.41 15.10
N VAL A 89 14.33 3.19 14.16
CA VAL A 89 12.90 3.14 13.79
C VAL A 89 12.56 1.79 13.15
N GLY A 90 13.41 1.28 12.28
CA GLY A 90 13.20 -0.02 11.63
C GLY A 90 13.18 -1.18 12.64
N ALA A 91 14.13 -1.21 13.56
CA ALA A 91 14.19 -2.21 14.63
C ALA A 91 12.94 -2.15 15.53
N PHE A 92 12.49 -0.93 15.87
CA PHE A 92 11.26 -0.71 16.63
C PHE A 92 10.02 -1.25 15.90
N LEU A 93 9.84 -0.92 14.62
CA LEU A 93 8.69 -1.36 13.83
C LEU A 93 8.68 -2.88 13.65
N LEU A 94 9.84 -3.49 13.36
CA LEU A 94 9.96 -4.94 13.23
C LEU A 94 9.66 -5.66 14.56
N GLY A 95 10.12 -5.12 15.68
CA GLY A 95 9.85 -5.67 17.01
C GLY A 95 8.36 -5.70 17.38
N ARG A 96 7.51 -4.91 16.71
CA ARG A 96 6.06 -4.85 16.92
C ARG A 96 5.23 -5.33 15.74
N TRP A 97 5.86 -5.83 14.68
CA TRP A 97 5.19 -6.15 13.43
C TRP A 97 3.93 -7.01 13.58
N ARG A 98 4.00 -8.02 14.46
CA ARG A 98 2.92 -8.99 14.71
C ARG A 98 1.71 -8.39 15.43
N SER A 99 1.86 -7.25 16.11
CA SER A 99 0.74 -6.60 16.81
C SER A 99 0.01 -5.56 15.96
N PHE A 100 0.50 -5.25 14.75
CA PHE A 100 -0.10 -4.24 13.89
C PHE A 100 -1.38 -4.73 13.21
N THR A 101 -2.39 -3.87 13.19
CA THR A 101 -3.55 -4.00 12.29
C THR A 101 -3.10 -3.83 10.83
N PRO A 102 -3.91 -4.25 9.84
CA PRO A 102 -3.52 -4.11 8.43
C PRO A 102 -3.12 -2.69 8.02
N ALA A 103 -3.85 -1.65 8.44
CA ALA A 103 -3.52 -0.27 8.07
C ALA A 103 -2.20 0.21 8.68
N VAL A 104 -1.98 -0.09 9.97
CA VAL A 104 -0.71 0.25 10.67
C VAL A 104 0.46 -0.51 10.07
N ARG A 105 0.25 -1.78 9.72
CA ARG A 105 1.27 -2.60 9.08
C ARG A 105 1.63 -2.10 7.69
N ASN A 106 0.64 -1.64 6.92
CA ASN A 106 0.87 -1.04 5.61
C ASN A 106 1.76 0.20 5.72
N GLU A 107 1.44 1.11 6.65
CA GLU A 107 2.28 2.29 6.88
C GLU A 107 3.67 1.92 7.42
N ALA A 108 3.77 0.88 8.24
CA ALA A 108 5.07 0.39 8.71
C ALA A 108 5.90 -0.19 7.57
N ALA A 109 5.28 -0.97 6.67
CA ALA A 109 5.95 -1.50 5.48
C ALA A 109 6.45 -0.37 4.57
N GLU A 110 5.63 0.66 4.33
CA GLU A 110 5.98 1.86 3.56
C GLU A 110 7.20 2.56 4.18
N ALA A 111 7.20 2.73 5.49
CA ALA A 111 8.32 3.30 6.23
C ALA A 111 9.61 2.49 6.06
N MET A 112 9.52 1.16 5.97
CA MET A 112 10.66 0.26 5.81
C MET A 112 11.24 0.29 4.39
N VAL A 113 10.39 0.25 3.35
CA VAL A 113 10.85 0.18 1.95
C VAL A 113 11.42 1.51 1.43
N ASN A 114 10.99 2.64 2.02
CA ASN A 114 11.42 3.98 1.58
C ASN A 114 12.77 4.44 2.17
N ASP A 115 13.37 3.68 3.08
CA ASP A 115 14.70 3.97 3.65
C ASP A 115 15.67 2.80 3.38
N PRO A 116 16.87 3.05 2.82
CA PRO A 116 17.79 1.98 2.45
C PRO A 116 18.24 1.09 3.61
N ASP A 117 18.44 1.65 4.81
CA ASP A 117 18.92 0.87 5.96
C ASP A 117 17.79 0.02 6.53
N ARG A 118 16.58 0.60 6.62
CA ARG A 118 15.38 -0.16 7.00
C ARG A 118 15.00 -1.23 5.99
N THR A 119 15.20 -0.99 4.70
CA THR A 119 14.96 -1.98 3.64
C THR A 119 15.79 -3.24 3.86
N ARG A 120 17.06 -3.08 4.25
CA ARG A 120 17.94 -4.23 4.58
C ARG A 120 17.46 -4.97 5.83
N LEU A 121 17.00 -4.25 6.86
CA LEU A 121 16.40 -4.87 8.04
C LEU A 121 15.14 -5.67 7.69
N LEU A 122 14.28 -5.13 6.82
CA LEU A 122 13.07 -5.83 6.36
C LEU A 122 13.40 -7.11 5.59
N LEU A 123 14.39 -7.09 4.68
CA LEU A 123 14.84 -8.29 3.98
C LEU A 123 15.39 -9.35 4.94
N GLY A 124 16.17 -8.94 5.95
CA GLY A 124 16.60 -9.84 7.03
C GLY A 124 15.42 -10.47 7.77
N ALA A 125 14.42 -9.68 8.11
CA ALA A 125 13.20 -10.13 8.80
C ALA A 125 12.30 -11.04 7.94
N LEU A 126 12.28 -10.83 6.62
CA LEU A 126 11.62 -11.73 5.68
C LEU A 126 12.35 -13.08 5.62
N LYS A 127 13.68 -13.04 5.58
CA LYS A 127 14.55 -14.23 5.50
C LYS A 127 14.48 -15.11 6.75
N ASP A 128 14.40 -14.51 7.94
CA ASP A 128 14.29 -15.24 9.21
C ASP A 128 12.83 -15.60 9.60
N GLY A 129 11.85 -15.08 8.84
CA GLY A 129 10.42 -15.37 9.05
C GLY A 129 9.77 -14.59 10.19
N SER A 130 10.45 -13.60 10.78
CA SER A 130 9.85 -12.68 11.75
C SER A 130 8.79 -11.79 11.10
N VAL A 131 9.00 -11.41 9.84
CA VAL A 131 8.00 -10.79 8.95
C VAL A 131 7.57 -11.80 7.90
N PRO A 132 6.31 -12.28 7.92
CA PRO A 132 5.81 -13.13 6.85
C PRO A 132 5.60 -12.33 5.57
N ALA A 133 6.05 -12.84 4.43
CA ALA A 133 5.94 -12.14 3.14
C ALA A 133 4.50 -11.75 2.77
N TRP A 134 3.48 -12.55 3.13
CA TRP A 134 2.06 -12.25 2.89
C TRP A 134 1.55 -11.01 3.64
N THR A 135 2.32 -10.52 4.63
CA THR A 135 1.96 -9.32 5.38
C THR A 135 2.41 -8.02 4.71
N LEU A 136 3.20 -8.10 3.64
CA LEU A 136 3.52 -7.00 2.74
C LEU A 136 2.48 -6.96 1.63
N ASP A 137 1.98 -5.77 1.31
CA ASP A 137 1.14 -5.60 0.14
C ASP A 137 1.94 -5.79 -1.17
N PHE A 138 1.21 -5.74 -2.28
CA PHE A 138 1.80 -5.87 -3.60
C PHE A 138 2.84 -4.78 -3.92
N TRP A 139 2.59 -3.53 -3.51
CA TRP A 139 3.47 -2.41 -3.83
C TRP A 139 4.79 -2.50 -3.08
N HIS A 140 4.78 -2.83 -1.79
CA HIS A 140 5.99 -3.03 -1.00
C HIS A 140 6.84 -4.19 -1.57
N LYS A 141 6.21 -5.32 -1.92
CA LYS A 141 6.93 -6.44 -2.54
C LYS A 141 7.58 -6.01 -3.85
N ARG A 142 6.87 -5.22 -4.65
CA ARG A 142 7.39 -4.72 -5.91
C ARG A 142 8.52 -3.71 -5.73
N ASP A 143 8.45 -2.84 -4.73
CA ASP A 143 9.53 -1.89 -4.42
C ASP A 143 10.82 -2.61 -4.01
N LEU A 144 10.70 -3.77 -3.37
CA LEU A 144 11.83 -4.64 -3.06
C LEU A 144 12.38 -5.32 -4.33
N LEU A 145 11.51 -5.91 -5.16
CA LEU A 145 11.89 -6.60 -6.41
C LEU A 145 12.50 -5.65 -7.45
N MET A 146 12.00 -4.42 -7.52
CA MET A 146 12.41 -3.39 -8.50
C MET A 146 13.33 -2.33 -7.88
N ASN A 147 13.88 -2.60 -6.69
CA ASN A 147 14.71 -1.64 -5.96
C ASN A 147 15.89 -1.15 -6.80
N LYS A 148 16.38 0.08 -6.59
CA LYS A 148 17.57 0.58 -7.30
C LYS A 148 18.86 -0.15 -6.91
N ASP A 149 18.96 -0.63 -5.67
CA ASP A 149 20.10 -1.41 -5.18
C ASP A 149 20.02 -2.86 -5.67
N ALA A 150 21.04 -3.30 -6.40
CA ALA A 150 21.09 -4.65 -6.98
C ALA A 150 21.13 -5.76 -5.91
N ALA A 151 21.72 -5.50 -4.75
CA ALA A 151 21.76 -6.48 -3.67
C ALA A 151 20.37 -6.68 -3.07
N VAL A 152 19.64 -5.58 -2.84
CA VAL A 152 18.24 -5.60 -2.37
C VAL A 152 17.37 -6.36 -3.35
N ARG A 153 17.44 -6.04 -4.66
CA ARG A 153 16.67 -6.77 -5.69
C ARG A 153 16.97 -8.26 -5.66
N THR A 154 18.26 -8.64 -5.63
CA THR A 154 18.67 -10.05 -5.67
C THR A 154 18.11 -10.83 -4.48
N GLU A 155 18.20 -10.26 -3.26
CA GLU A 155 17.64 -10.89 -2.07
C GLU A 155 16.11 -10.89 -2.07
N ALA A 156 15.48 -9.82 -2.53
CA ALA A 156 14.03 -9.76 -2.72
C ALA A 156 13.54 -10.83 -3.70
N HIS A 157 14.21 -11.03 -4.84
CA HIS A 157 13.88 -12.10 -5.77
C HIS A 157 14.00 -13.47 -5.09
N ALA A 158 15.08 -13.71 -4.35
CA ALA A 158 15.24 -14.98 -3.63
C ALA A 158 14.17 -15.25 -2.55
N LEU A 159 13.60 -14.21 -1.94
CA LEU A 159 12.64 -14.30 -0.83
C LEU A 159 11.18 -14.20 -1.27
N LEU A 160 10.90 -13.43 -2.32
CA LEU A 160 9.54 -13.03 -2.72
C LEU A 160 9.15 -13.55 -4.09
N GLU A 161 10.09 -13.90 -4.98
CA GLU A 161 9.71 -14.58 -6.21
C GLU A 161 9.17 -15.95 -5.92
N GLU A 162 8.10 -16.25 -6.63
CA GLU A 162 7.49 -17.54 -6.54
C GLU A 162 8.30 -18.57 -7.32
N LYS A 163 8.45 -19.75 -6.72
CA LYS A 163 9.15 -20.86 -7.36
C LYS A 163 8.41 -21.24 -8.65
N ALA A 164 9.16 -21.53 -9.71
CA ALA A 164 8.61 -22.04 -10.95
C ALA A 164 7.67 -23.24 -10.69
N GLY A 165 6.47 -23.23 -11.27
CA GLY A 165 5.46 -24.26 -11.03
C GLY A 165 4.53 -24.02 -9.84
N ALA A 166 4.81 -23.05 -8.96
CA ALA A 166 3.97 -22.75 -7.79
C ALA A 166 2.63 -22.16 -8.21
N ARG A 167 2.63 -21.25 -9.19
CA ARG A 167 1.42 -20.64 -9.73
C ARG A 167 0.51 -21.62 -10.46
N GLU A 168 1.09 -22.55 -11.21
CA GLU A 168 0.35 -23.61 -11.88
C GLU A 168 -0.33 -24.53 -10.86
N GLN A 169 0.32 -24.81 -9.72
CA GLN A 169 -0.29 -25.57 -8.62
C GLN A 169 -1.42 -24.79 -7.95
N VAL A 170 -1.26 -23.49 -7.75
CA VAL A 170 -2.34 -22.63 -7.22
C VAL A 170 -3.51 -22.61 -8.18
N LEU A 171 -3.30 -22.38 -9.47
CA LEU A 171 -4.35 -22.42 -10.48
C LEU A 171 -5.09 -23.75 -10.44
N LYS A 172 -4.36 -24.88 -10.47
CA LYS A 172 -4.95 -26.22 -10.40
C LYS A 172 -5.76 -26.47 -9.13
N ARG A 173 -5.30 -25.99 -7.98
CA ARG A 173 -6.07 -26.06 -6.73
C ARG A 173 -7.38 -25.28 -6.84
N TYR A 174 -7.31 -24.08 -7.41
CA TYR A 174 -8.45 -23.18 -7.54
C TYR A 174 -9.41 -23.55 -8.68
N GLU A 175 -9.05 -24.43 -9.60
CA GLU A 175 -9.99 -24.98 -10.60
C GLU A 175 -11.23 -25.59 -9.93
N ALA A 176 -11.11 -26.14 -8.71
CA ALA A 176 -12.23 -26.63 -7.92
C ALA A 176 -13.29 -25.55 -7.63
N ALA A 177 -12.93 -24.26 -7.64
CA ALA A 177 -13.87 -23.15 -7.46
C ALA A 177 -14.90 -23.04 -8.59
N LEU A 178 -14.60 -23.57 -9.78
CA LEU A 178 -15.50 -23.52 -10.94
C LEU A 178 -16.72 -24.44 -10.78
N ASP A 179 -16.60 -25.49 -9.97
CA ASP A 179 -17.64 -26.50 -9.76
C ASP A 179 -18.31 -26.41 -8.39
N ARG A 180 -17.84 -25.52 -7.51
CA ARG A 180 -18.40 -25.33 -6.16
C ARG A 180 -19.78 -24.64 -6.24
N PRO A 181 -20.72 -24.99 -5.34
CA PRO A 181 -21.91 -24.16 -5.13
C PRO A 181 -21.47 -22.74 -4.76
N ALA A 182 -22.07 -21.74 -5.39
CA ALA A 182 -21.63 -20.35 -5.26
C ALA A 182 -22.78 -19.41 -4.85
N ASP A 183 -22.49 -18.53 -3.90
CA ASP A 183 -23.39 -17.47 -3.43
C ASP A 183 -22.95 -16.10 -3.96
N ALA A 184 -23.72 -15.55 -4.90
CA ALA A 184 -23.45 -14.23 -5.48
C ALA A 184 -23.48 -13.09 -4.46
N ALA A 185 -24.28 -13.19 -3.38
CA ALA A 185 -24.35 -12.16 -2.36
C ALA A 185 -23.08 -12.14 -1.50
N HIS A 186 -22.54 -13.32 -1.18
CA HIS A 186 -21.24 -13.44 -0.53
C HIS A 186 -20.11 -12.98 -1.47
N GLY A 187 -20.18 -13.33 -2.76
CA GLY A 187 -19.23 -12.87 -3.77
C GLY A 187 -19.14 -11.35 -3.90
N GLU A 188 -20.25 -10.64 -3.70
CA GLU A 188 -20.24 -9.17 -3.63
C GLU A 188 -19.42 -8.65 -2.44
N GLN A 189 -19.49 -9.31 -1.29
CA GLN A 189 -18.72 -8.94 -0.10
C GLN A 189 -17.22 -9.15 -0.34
N VAL A 190 -16.84 -10.28 -0.95
CA VAL A 190 -15.46 -10.58 -1.36
C VAL A 190 -14.96 -9.50 -2.34
N PHE A 191 -15.76 -9.17 -3.37
CA PHE A 191 -15.43 -8.10 -4.31
C PHE A 191 -15.17 -6.78 -3.59
N ARG A 192 -16.05 -6.38 -2.66
CA ARG A 192 -15.91 -5.11 -1.91
C ARG A 192 -14.66 -5.10 -1.02
N ALA A 193 -14.32 -6.22 -0.41
CA ALA A 193 -13.16 -6.33 0.49
C ALA A 193 -11.82 -6.31 -0.27
N VAL A 194 -11.76 -6.97 -1.42
CA VAL A 194 -10.49 -7.25 -2.11
C VAL A 194 -10.39 -6.50 -3.44
N CYS A 195 -11.35 -6.68 -4.34
CA CYS A 195 -11.26 -6.22 -5.73
C CYS A 195 -11.62 -4.73 -5.90
N ALA A 196 -12.55 -4.22 -5.11
CA ALA A 196 -13.08 -2.86 -5.21
C ALA A 196 -12.04 -1.78 -4.91
N LYS A 197 -10.91 -2.15 -4.30
CA LYS A 197 -9.78 -1.23 -4.09
C LYS A 197 -9.15 -0.77 -5.40
N CYS A 198 -9.25 -1.56 -6.47
CA CYS A 198 -8.63 -1.25 -7.76
C CYS A 198 -9.63 -1.27 -8.92
N HIS A 199 -10.68 -2.08 -8.85
CA HIS A 199 -11.60 -2.28 -9.95
C HIS A 199 -12.98 -1.71 -9.66
N ARG A 200 -13.60 -1.13 -10.69
CA ARG A 200 -15.03 -0.83 -10.69
C ARG A 200 -15.84 -2.05 -11.08
N PHE A 201 -16.97 -2.22 -10.43
CA PHE A 201 -18.02 -3.13 -10.86
C PHE A 201 -19.38 -2.63 -10.36
N ARG A 202 -20.36 -2.52 -11.28
CA ARG A 202 -21.74 -2.12 -10.97
C ARG A 202 -21.85 -0.81 -10.16
N GLY A 203 -20.92 0.12 -10.34
CA GLY A 203 -20.90 1.43 -9.68
C GLY A 203 -20.18 1.47 -8.33
N ALA A 204 -19.55 0.38 -7.90
CA ALA A 204 -18.70 0.33 -6.70
C ALA A 204 -17.23 0.12 -7.08
N GLY A 205 -16.31 0.66 -6.28
CA GLY A 205 -14.87 0.47 -6.39
C GLY A 205 -14.10 1.65 -7.01
N ALA A 206 -12.79 1.49 -7.16
CA ALA A 206 -11.88 2.49 -7.68
C ALA A 206 -11.54 2.27 -9.16
N ASP A 207 -11.07 3.31 -9.83
CA ASP A 207 -10.75 3.32 -11.26
C ASP A 207 -9.24 3.15 -11.52
N VAL A 208 -8.65 2.07 -11.01
CA VAL A 208 -7.20 1.80 -11.14
C VAL A 208 -6.96 0.72 -12.18
N GLY A 209 -7.71 -0.38 -12.09
CA GLY A 209 -7.77 -1.47 -13.06
C GLY A 209 -9.02 -1.38 -13.95
N PRO A 210 -9.15 -2.26 -14.94
CA PRO A 210 -10.30 -2.29 -15.85
C PRO A 210 -11.64 -2.43 -15.12
N ASP A 211 -12.67 -1.77 -15.64
CA ASP A 211 -14.04 -1.97 -15.17
C ASP A 211 -14.49 -3.41 -15.44
N LEU A 212 -14.79 -4.16 -14.39
CA LEU A 212 -15.16 -5.57 -14.49
C LEU A 212 -16.57 -5.77 -15.08
N GLY A 213 -17.34 -4.70 -15.25
CA GLY A 213 -18.60 -4.73 -16.02
C GLY A 213 -18.39 -5.09 -17.49
N THR A 214 -17.16 -4.94 -18.00
CA THR A 214 -16.79 -5.28 -19.37
C THR A 214 -16.47 -6.76 -19.57
N VAL A 215 -16.23 -7.52 -18.49
CA VAL A 215 -15.78 -8.92 -18.56
C VAL A 215 -16.84 -9.93 -18.12
N THR A 216 -18.08 -9.50 -17.86
CA THR A 216 -19.17 -10.37 -17.39
C THR A 216 -19.51 -11.51 -18.35
N ASN A 217 -19.24 -11.31 -19.65
CA ASN A 217 -19.50 -12.31 -20.70
C ASN A 217 -18.34 -13.30 -20.89
N ARG A 218 -17.23 -13.17 -20.14
CA ARG A 218 -16.12 -14.10 -20.21
C ARG A 218 -16.40 -15.34 -19.36
N PRO A 219 -15.96 -16.54 -19.81
CA PRO A 219 -16.05 -17.75 -19.00
C PRO A 219 -15.38 -17.59 -17.64
N ALA A 220 -15.99 -18.13 -16.59
CA ALA A 220 -15.46 -18.09 -15.22
C ALA A 220 -14.03 -18.65 -15.11
N SER A 221 -13.70 -19.67 -15.91
CA SER A 221 -12.35 -20.25 -15.98
C SER A 221 -11.28 -19.26 -16.48
N LEU A 222 -11.64 -18.37 -17.40
CA LEU A 222 -10.72 -17.31 -17.85
C LEU A 222 -10.58 -16.22 -16.79
N LEU A 223 -11.69 -15.81 -16.16
CA LEU A 223 -11.64 -14.84 -15.06
C LEU A 223 -10.80 -15.36 -13.89
N LEU A 224 -10.94 -16.63 -13.54
CA LEU A 224 -10.13 -17.29 -12.53
C LEU A 224 -8.64 -17.21 -12.85
N LYS A 225 -8.28 -17.54 -14.10
CA LYS A 225 -6.90 -17.47 -14.56
C LYS A 225 -6.35 -16.04 -14.50
N ASP A 226 -7.13 -15.06 -14.94
CA ASP A 226 -6.72 -13.65 -14.91
C ASP A 226 -6.55 -13.16 -13.47
N VAL A 227 -7.39 -13.63 -12.53
CA VAL A 227 -7.29 -13.30 -11.10
C VAL A 227 -6.03 -13.89 -10.46
N LEU A 228 -5.71 -15.14 -10.77
CA LEU A 228 -4.57 -15.84 -10.14
C LEU A 228 -3.23 -15.56 -10.83
N LEU A 229 -3.26 -15.16 -12.11
CA LEU A 229 -2.08 -14.96 -12.95
C LEU A 229 -2.14 -13.61 -13.69
N PRO A 230 -2.27 -12.48 -12.97
CA PRO A 230 -2.58 -11.18 -13.58
C PRO A 230 -1.50 -10.64 -14.53
N SER A 231 -0.24 -11.09 -14.40
CA SER A 231 0.85 -10.68 -15.29
C SER A 231 0.90 -11.46 -16.61
N LEU A 232 0.10 -12.52 -16.79
CA LEU A 232 0.06 -13.26 -18.06
C LEU A 232 -0.63 -12.48 -19.19
N SER A 233 -1.58 -11.62 -18.83
CA SER A 233 -2.29 -10.78 -19.78
C SER A 233 -2.72 -9.49 -19.10
N ILE A 234 -2.04 -8.40 -19.43
CA ILE A 234 -2.36 -7.07 -18.93
C ILE A 234 -3.24 -6.38 -19.97
N ALA A 235 -4.39 -5.87 -19.54
CA ALA A 235 -5.29 -5.12 -20.41
C ALA A 235 -4.60 -3.84 -20.91
N GLN A 236 -4.77 -3.54 -22.20
CA GLN A 236 -4.20 -2.34 -22.80
C GLN A 236 -4.68 -1.08 -22.09
N GLY A 237 -3.76 -0.17 -21.76
CA GLY A 237 -4.04 1.06 -21.02
C GLY A 237 -4.03 0.89 -19.49
N TYR A 238 -3.86 -0.34 -18.99
CA TYR A 238 -3.73 -0.66 -17.58
C TYR A 238 -2.34 -1.18 -17.21
N GLU A 239 -1.34 -0.92 -18.06
CA GLU A 239 0.04 -1.24 -17.78
C GLU A 239 0.54 -0.46 -16.55
N ALA A 240 1.22 -1.15 -15.64
CA ALA A 240 1.88 -0.50 -14.54
C ALA A 240 3.13 0.23 -15.05
N TYR A 241 3.26 1.52 -14.74
CA TYR A 241 4.45 2.30 -15.00
C TYR A 241 5.28 2.46 -13.73
N VAL A 242 6.59 2.48 -13.92
CA VAL A 242 7.57 2.85 -12.91
C VAL A 242 8.20 4.17 -13.35
N VAL A 243 8.18 5.16 -12.46
CA VAL A 243 8.72 6.50 -12.66
C VAL A 243 9.79 6.73 -11.60
N GLU A 244 11.05 6.63 -12.01
CA GLU A 244 12.19 7.00 -11.18
C GLU A 244 12.34 8.51 -11.22
N ARG A 245 12.31 9.16 -10.05
CA ARG A 245 12.51 10.60 -9.92
C ARG A 245 13.99 10.96 -9.88
N VAL A 246 14.30 12.22 -10.21
CA VAL A 246 15.64 12.81 -10.07
C VAL A 246 16.09 12.85 -8.60
N SER A 247 15.16 12.94 -7.65
CA SER A 247 15.40 12.80 -6.20
C SER A 247 15.92 11.41 -5.82
N GLY A 248 15.74 10.41 -6.70
CA GLY A 248 16.06 9.01 -6.44
C GLY A 248 14.94 8.21 -5.76
N GLU A 249 13.78 8.83 -5.54
CA GLU A 249 12.52 8.17 -5.19
C GLU A 249 11.93 7.49 -6.44
N THR A 250 11.10 6.47 -6.23
CA THR A 250 10.40 5.78 -7.30
C THR A 250 8.90 5.87 -7.06
N GLU A 251 8.17 6.29 -8.08
CA GLU A 251 6.73 6.31 -8.09
C GLU A 251 6.20 5.27 -9.05
N GLN A 252 5.05 4.69 -8.72
CA GLN A 252 4.54 3.61 -9.52
C GLN A 252 3.01 3.52 -9.48
N GLY A 253 2.42 3.01 -10.57
CA GLY A 253 0.96 2.93 -10.72
C GLY A 253 0.54 2.81 -12.19
N VAL A 254 -0.76 2.76 -12.43
CA VAL A 254 -1.33 2.75 -13.78
C VAL A 254 -1.38 4.18 -14.31
N LEU A 255 -1.03 4.39 -15.58
CA LEU A 255 -1.05 5.73 -16.18
C LEU A 255 -2.50 6.19 -16.37
N ALA A 256 -2.94 7.11 -15.53
CA ALA A 256 -4.31 7.67 -15.58
C ALA A 256 -4.44 8.82 -16.56
N GLY A 257 -3.37 9.59 -16.74
CA GLY A 257 -3.36 10.75 -17.59
C GLY A 257 -2.00 11.42 -17.66
N GLN A 258 -1.83 12.30 -18.64
CA GLN A 258 -0.61 13.09 -18.79
C GLN A 258 -0.89 14.41 -19.50
N THR A 259 -0.12 15.43 -19.14
CA THR A 259 -0.05 16.73 -19.80
C THR A 259 1.38 16.96 -20.30
N PRO A 260 1.66 18.08 -20.99
CA PRO A 260 3.04 18.44 -21.35
C PRO A 260 3.99 18.62 -20.15
N THR A 261 3.46 18.78 -18.93
CA THR A 261 4.26 19.07 -17.73
C THR A 261 4.12 18.02 -16.62
N THR A 262 3.09 17.17 -16.65
CA THR A 262 2.77 16.28 -15.52
C THR A 262 2.33 14.90 -16.03
N ILE A 263 2.67 13.88 -15.25
CA ILE A 263 2.20 12.49 -15.40
C ILE A 263 1.36 12.17 -14.17
N VAL A 264 0.19 11.55 -14.35
CA VAL A 264 -0.67 11.14 -13.25
C VAL A 264 -0.75 9.63 -13.23
N LEU A 265 -0.41 9.04 -12.08
CA LEU A 265 -0.49 7.61 -11.84
C LEU A 265 -1.64 7.30 -10.86
N HIS A 266 -2.42 6.28 -11.15
CA HIS A 266 -3.39 5.69 -10.23
C HIS A 266 -2.78 4.53 -9.45
N ARG A 267 -3.07 4.51 -8.15
CA ARG A 267 -2.67 3.46 -7.20
C ARG A 267 -3.90 2.89 -6.52
N GLU A 268 -3.69 1.79 -5.79
CA GLU A 268 -4.71 1.15 -4.96
C GLU A 268 -5.52 2.16 -4.13
N GLY A 269 -6.82 1.90 -4.04
CA GLY A 269 -7.79 2.79 -3.39
C GLY A 269 -8.16 4.02 -4.21
N GLY A 270 -7.71 4.12 -5.47
CA GLY A 270 -7.93 5.29 -6.32
C GLY A 270 -7.06 6.49 -5.95
N GLN A 271 -5.93 6.25 -5.29
CA GLN A 271 -4.98 7.32 -4.98
C GLN A 271 -4.31 7.80 -6.26
N GLU A 272 -4.23 9.12 -6.44
CA GLU A 272 -3.53 9.73 -7.57
C GLU A 272 -2.18 10.27 -7.14
N VAL A 273 -1.15 9.99 -7.94
CA VAL A 273 0.19 10.56 -7.78
C VAL A 273 0.53 11.38 -9.01
N ALA A 274 0.63 12.69 -8.83
CA ALA A 274 1.09 13.60 -9.85
C ALA A 274 2.62 13.71 -9.81
N VAL A 275 3.28 13.38 -10.92
CA VAL A 275 4.72 13.49 -11.09
C VAL A 275 5.02 14.57 -12.13
N PRO A 276 5.63 15.71 -11.74
CA PRO A 276 6.14 16.68 -12.68
C PRO A 276 7.16 16.02 -13.62
N ARG A 277 7.05 16.25 -14.93
CA ARG A 277 8.00 15.68 -15.92
C ARG A 277 9.43 16.13 -15.69
N ALA A 278 9.62 17.34 -15.15
CA ALA A 278 10.94 17.84 -14.76
C ALA A 278 11.60 16.98 -13.67
N ASP A 279 10.80 16.28 -12.86
CA ASP A 279 11.28 15.40 -11.81
C ASP A 279 11.53 13.98 -12.33
N VAL A 280 11.15 13.64 -13.56
CA VAL A 280 11.29 12.29 -14.11
C VAL A 280 12.72 12.08 -14.60
N ARG A 281 13.44 11.19 -13.94
CA ARG A 281 14.74 10.70 -14.42
C ARG A 281 14.56 9.60 -15.46
N ARG A 282 13.65 8.66 -15.20
CA ARG A 282 13.36 7.53 -16.08
C ARG A 282 11.92 7.08 -15.89
N MET A 283 11.26 6.70 -16.97
CA MET A 283 9.94 6.07 -16.93
C MET A 283 9.93 4.86 -17.86
N TYR A 284 9.35 3.76 -17.39
CA TYR A 284 9.22 2.53 -18.17
C TYR A 284 8.02 1.71 -17.73
N VAL A 285 7.56 0.83 -18.62
CA VAL A 285 6.50 -0.14 -18.33
C VAL A 285 7.07 -1.30 -17.52
N SER A 286 6.37 -1.68 -16.45
CA SER A 286 6.66 -2.84 -15.62
C SER A 286 6.34 -4.14 -16.36
N GLN A 287 7.14 -5.18 -16.14
CA GLN A 287 6.83 -6.54 -16.61
C GLN A 287 5.80 -7.25 -15.71
N LEU A 288 5.56 -6.72 -14.51
CA LEU A 288 4.55 -7.19 -13.57
C LEU A 288 3.28 -6.34 -13.66
N SER A 289 2.12 -6.97 -13.56
CA SER A 289 0.81 -6.31 -13.48
C SER A 289 0.72 -5.40 -12.25
N ALA A 290 -0.14 -4.38 -12.29
CA ALA A 290 -0.50 -3.60 -11.10
C ALA A 290 -1.36 -4.41 -10.10
N MET A 291 -1.96 -5.51 -10.55
CA MET A 291 -2.80 -6.37 -9.73
C MET A 291 -1.95 -7.35 -8.91
N PRO A 292 -2.23 -7.55 -7.61
CA PRO A 292 -1.50 -8.49 -6.76
C PRO A 292 -1.52 -9.93 -7.30
N ALA A 293 -0.38 -10.61 -7.26
CA ALA A 293 -0.26 -12.00 -7.75
C ALA A 293 -0.60 -13.06 -6.68
N ASP A 294 -0.79 -12.64 -5.43
CA ASP A 294 -0.97 -13.48 -4.23
C ASP A 294 -2.40 -13.40 -3.65
N LEU A 295 -3.39 -13.09 -4.48
CA LEU A 295 -4.79 -12.94 -4.05
C LEU A 295 -5.37 -14.22 -3.42
N GLU A 296 -4.83 -15.40 -3.75
CA GLU A 296 -5.22 -16.67 -3.14
C GLU A 296 -4.89 -16.79 -1.65
N GLN A 297 -4.07 -15.87 -1.11
CA GLN A 297 -3.79 -15.77 0.32
C GLN A 297 -4.90 -15.01 1.07
N GLN A 298 -5.72 -14.24 0.35
CA GLN A 298 -6.80 -13.41 0.91
C GLN A 298 -8.20 -13.89 0.51
N VAL A 299 -8.31 -14.63 -0.60
CA VAL A 299 -9.56 -15.14 -1.16
C VAL A 299 -9.47 -16.66 -1.16
N SER A 300 -10.30 -17.35 -0.37
CA SER A 300 -10.31 -18.81 -0.37
C SER A 300 -10.91 -19.39 -1.66
N GLU A 301 -10.80 -20.71 -1.86
CA GLU A 301 -11.44 -21.38 -3.02
C GLU A 301 -12.96 -21.19 -3.05
N GLN A 302 -13.62 -21.13 -1.89
CA GLN A 302 -15.06 -20.89 -1.81
C GLN A 302 -15.38 -19.42 -2.11
N ASP A 303 -14.63 -18.49 -1.53
CA ASP A 303 -14.78 -17.05 -1.80
C ASP A 303 -14.56 -16.75 -3.29
N MET A 304 -13.65 -17.48 -3.94
CA MET A 304 -13.42 -17.37 -5.37
C MET A 304 -14.61 -17.88 -6.18
N ALA A 305 -15.22 -19.00 -5.80
CA ALA A 305 -16.43 -19.51 -6.46
C ALA A 305 -17.57 -18.48 -6.39
N ASP A 306 -17.80 -17.95 -5.19
CA ASP A 306 -18.80 -16.91 -4.90
C ASP A 306 -18.52 -15.63 -5.71
N LEU A 307 -17.25 -15.18 -5.74
CA LEU A 307 -16.80 -14.03 -6.51
C LEU A 307 -17.04 -14.21 -8.01
N LEU A 308 -16.64 -15.34 -8.57
CA LEU A 308 -16.84 -15.65 -10.00
C LEU A 308 -18.33 -15.67 -10.35
N GLN A 309 -19.16 -16.23 -9.47
CA GLN A 309 -20.61 -16.23 -9.63
C GLN A 309 -21.18 -14.80 -9.59
N PHE A 310 -20.68 -13.93 -8.72
CA PHE A 310 -21.08 -12.52 -8.67
C PHE A 310 -20.67 -11.75 -9.93
N LEU A 311 -19.44 -11.95 -10.43
CA LEU A 311 -18.90 -11.25 -11.60
C LEU A 311 -19.56 -11.68 -12.92
N THR A 312 -19.94 -12.95 -13.05
CA THR A 312 -20.53 -13.49 -14.29
C THR A 312 -22.05 -13.40 -14.32
N ARG A 313 -22.71 -13.10 -13.21
CA ARG A 313 -24.16 -12.95 -13.17
C ARG A 313 -24.58 -11.71 -13.98
N ALA A 314 -25.41 -11.94 -14.99
CA ALA A 314 -26.11 -10.85 -15.69
C ALA A 314 -26.96 -10.04 -14.69
N ARG A 315 -27.11 -8.74 -14.93
CA ARG A 315 -28.02 -7.90 -14.14
C ARG A 315 -29.47 -8.35 -14.30
#